data_AF-W6YG27-F1
#
_entry.id   AF-W6YG27-F1
#
_cell.length_a   1.000
_cell.length_b   1.000
_cell.length_c   1.000
_cell.angle_alpha   90.00
_cell.angle_beta   90.00
_cell.angle_gamma   90.00
#
_symmetry.space_group_name_H-M   'P 1'
#
loop_
_entity.id
_entity.type
_entity.pdbx_description
1 polymer ?
#
loop_
_entity_poly.entity_id
_entity_poly.type
_entity_poly.pdbx_seq_one_letter_code
_entity_poly.pdbx_strand_id
1 'polypeptide(L)'
;MAGFKKKFREFLERNEAQSRKCLWHAACIYRLVQTSRHLASYDMFSVGVAVCYIILYIDLRQVESQPSQTPADTNFGLSYTARRRIVRLDQLSSREDVENWARSGGDADIHLTNVGILHGPDSLVRLLRATEKALLRQVAWSAFFRAWARNMAQLVHGEKPTLHTDDYNEAEERVS
;
A
#
# COMPACT_ATOMS: atom_id res chain seq x y z
N MET A 1 7.67 17.77 7.06
CA MET A 1 7.26 16.68 6.15
C MET A 1 7.34 17.03 4.66
N ALA A 2 7.02 18.26 4.23
CA ALA A 2 6.99 18.63 2.80
C ALA A 2 8.31 18.41 2.02
N GLY A 3 9.47 18.69 2.64
CA GLY A 3 10.77 18.49 2.00
C GLY A 3 11.11 17.03 1.71
N PHE A 4 10.64 16.09 2.54
CA PHE A 4 10.85 14.65 2.31
C PHE A 4 10.00 14.14 1.15
N LYS A 5 8.71 14.48 1.12
CA LYS A 5 7.81 14.11 0.02
C LYS A 5 8.30 14.65 -1.32
N LYS A 6 8.84 15.88 -1.35
CA LYS A 6 9.46 16.46 -2.56
C LYS A 6 10.67 15.65 -3.04
N LYS A 7 11.62 15.37 -2.15
CA LYS A 7 12.80 14.55 -2.50
C LYS A 7 12.42 13.14 -2.97
N PHE A 8 11.41 12.54 -2.34
CA PHE A 8 10.93 11.21 -2.73
C PHE A 8 10.24 11.26 -4.10
N ARG A 9 9.43 12.29 -4.39
CA ARG A 9 8.87 12.51 -5.74
C ARG A 9 9.97 12.62 -6.80
N GLU A 10 10.96 13.47 -6.57
CA GLU A 10 12.10 13.64 -7.49
C GLU A 10 12.84 12.31 -7.71
N PHE A 11 12.94 11.47 -6.67
CA PHE A 11 13.50 10.12 -6.81
C PHE A 11 12.62 9.23 -7.71
N LEU A 12 11.30 9.24 -7.52
CA LEU A 12 10.35 8.46 -8.32
C LEU A 12 10.40 8.86 -9.80
N GLU A 13 10.38 10.16 -10.09
CA GLU A 13 10.44 10.72 -11.44
C GLU A 13 11.77 10.39 -12.14
N ARG A 14 12.90 10.53 -11.45
CA ARG A 14 14.23 10.24 -12.04
C ARG A 14 14.47 8.75 -12.26
N ASN A 15 13.81 7.90 -11.48
CA ASN A 15 14.05 6.46 -11.46
C ASN A 15 12.77 5.68 -11.71
N GLU A 16 11.93 6.10 -12.67
CA GLU A 16 10.57 5.58 -12.80
C GLU A 16 10.50 4.05 -12.87
N ALA A 17 11.31 3.44 -13.75
CA ALA A 17 11.29 2.00 -13.94
C ALA A 17 11.73 1.24 -12.68
N GLN A 18 12.77 1.74 -12.01
CA GLN A 18 13.23 1.16 -10.75
C GLN A 18 12.19 1.34 -9.65
N SER A 19 11.52 2.48 -9.61
CA SER A 19 10.45 2.77 -8.66
C SER A 19 9.24 1.87 -8.85
N ARG A 20 8.86 1.60 -10.10
CA ARG A 20 7.81 0.62 -10.43
C ARG A 20 8.20 -0.81 -10.05
N LYS A 21 9.48 -1.20 -10.20
CA LYS A 21 9.99 -2.48 -9.67
C LYS A 21 9.94 -2.55 -8.15
N CYS A 22 10.35 -1.49 -7.46
CA CYS A 22 10.23 -1.40 -6.00
C CYS A 22 8.78 -1.53 -5.54
N LEU A 23 7.83 -0.92 -6.27
CA LEU A 23 6.41 -1.07 -5.99
C LEU A 23 5.92 -2.52 -6.17
N TRP A 24 6.39 -3.21 -7.21
CA TRP A 24 6.11 -4.64 -7.40
C TRP A 24 6.64 -5.47 -6.22
N HIS A 25 7.89 -5.23 -5.79
CA HIS A 25 8.44 -5.90 -4.60
C HIS A 25 7.61 -5.63 -3.34
N ALA A 26 7.20 -4.37 -3.12
CA ALA A 26 6.34 -4.00 -2.01
C ALA A 26 4.99 -4.73 -2.07
N ALA A 27 4.39 -4.86 -3.26
CA ALA A 27 3.16 -5.62 -3.47
C ALA A 27 3.33 -7.11 -3.18
N CYS A 28 4.47 -7.70 -3.55
CA CYS A 28 4.80 -9.10 -3.26
C CYS A 28 4.97 -9.34 -1.74
N ILE A 29 5.70 -8.46 -1.04
CA ILE A 29 5.82 -8.51 0.43
C ILE A 29 4.45 -8.37 1.08
N TYR A 30 3.64 -7.41 0.61
CA TYR A 30 2.29 -7.20 1.10
C TYR A 30 1.42 -8.45 0.95
N ARG A 31 1.49 -9.12 -0.21
CA ARG A 31 0.79 -10.39 -0.46
C ARG A 31 1.20 -11.47 0.52
N LEU A 32 2.50 -11.60 0.81
CA LEU A 32 3.01 -12.58 1.76
C LEU A 32 2.35 -12.41 3.15
N VAL A 33 2.21 -11.16 3.61
CA VAL A 33 1.54 -10.84 4.89
C VAL A 33 0.07 -11.22 4.88
N GLN A 34 -0.62 -10.99 3.76
CA GLN A 34 -2.03 -11.36 3.60
C GLN A 34 -2.26 -12.87 3.63
N THR A 35 -1.28 -13.67 3.22
CA THR A 35 -1.41 -15.13 3.09
C THR A 35 -0.74 -15.93 4.21
N SER A 36 0.22 -15.36 4.94
CA SER A 36 0.94 -16.04 6.03
C SER A 36 0.26 -15.82 7.38
N ARG A 37 0.35 -16.82 8.25
CA ARG A 37 -0.08 -16.74 9.68
C ARG A 37 1.08 -16.82 10.67
N HIS A 38 2.29 -17.10 10.17
CA HIS A 38 3.49 -17.34 10.95
C HIS A 38 4.61 -16.44 10.45
N LEU A 39 4.41 -15.13 10.55
CA LEU A 39 5.48 -14.17 10.31
C LEU A 39 6.44 -14.13 11.50
N ALA A 40 7.74 -14.02 11.22
CA ALA A 40 8.73 -13.70 12.22
C ALA A 40 8.61 -12.23 12.64
N SER A 41 9.09 -11.89 13.84
CA SER A 41 9.01 -10.51 14.35
C SER A 41 9.74 -9.51 13.46
N TYR A 42 10.85 -9.89 12.84
CA TYR A 42 11.61 -9.03 11.93
C TYR A 42 10.93 -8.82 10.57
N ASP A 43 10.03 -9.73 10.14
CA ASP A 43 9.30 -9.57 8.88
C ASP A 43 8.45 -8.30 8.91
N MET A 44 8.01 -7.86 10.09
CA MET A 44 7.23 -6.63 10.26
C MET A 44 7.93 -5.36 9.79
N PHE A 45 9.26 -5.31 9.86
CA PHE A 45 9.98 -4.16 9.31
C PHE A 45 9.86 -4.13 7.78
N SER A 46 9.96 -5.29 7.12
CA SER A 46 9.73 -5.40 5.69
C SER A 46 8.28 -5.06 5.32
N VAL A 47 7.30 -5.48 6.12
CA VAL A 47 5.89 -5.10 5.94
C VAL A 47 5.71 -3.59 6.06
N GLY A 48 6.24 -2.98 7.11
CA GLY A 48 6.15 -1.54 7.35
C GLY A 48 6.76 -0.74 6.21
N VAL A 49 7.96 -1.12 5.75
CA VAL A 49 8.61 -0.48 4.59
C VAL A 49 7.77 -0.63 3.33
N ALA A 50 7.24 -1.83 3.06
CA ALA A 50 6.40 -2.08 1.89
C ALA A 50 5.10 -1.24 1.91
N VAL A 51 4.39 -1.20 3.04
CA VAL A 51 3.17 -0.41 3.21
C VAL A 51 3.46 1.07 3.06
N CYS A 52 4.51 1.59 3.70
CA CYS A 52 4.93 2.99 3.55
C CYS A 52 5.28 3.33 2.09
N TYR A 53 6.00 2.45 1.40
CA TYR A 53 6.35 2.65 -0.01
C TYR A 53 5.10 2.70 -0.89
N ILE A 54 4.15 1.77 -0.70
CA ILE A 54 2.88 1.75 -1.43
C ILE A 54 2.10 3.06 -1.18
N ILE A 55 1.96 3.49 0.07
CA ILE A 55 1.24 4.72 0.44
C ILE A 55 1.88 5.93 -0.25
N LEU A 56 3.20 6.10 -0.11
CA LEU A 56 3.91 7.24 -0.68
C LEU A 56 3.87 7.23 -2.20
N TYR A 57 3.98 6.06 -2.83
CA TYR A 57 3.89 5.93 -4.28
C TYR A 57 2.51 6.37 -4.80
N ILE A 58 1.43 5.92 -4.17
CA ILE A 58 0.06 6.30 -4.54
C ILE A 58 -0.18 7.80 -4.32
N ASP A 59 0.17 8.30 -3.14
CA ASP A 59 -0.02 9.71 -2.75
C ASP A 59 0.68 10.66 -3.73
N LEU A 60 1.92 10.34 -4.10
CA LEU A 60 2.68 11.19 -5.02
C LEU A 60 2.21 11.07 -6.47
N ARG A 61 1.82 9.88 -6.94
CA ARG A 61 1.30 9.67 -8.31
C ARG A 61 -0.06 10.36 -8.52
N GLN A 62 -0.91 10.43 -7.50
CA GLN A 62 -2.22 11.11 -7.60
C GLN A 62 -2.09 12.61 -7.88
N VAL A 63 -1.02 13.25 -7.42
CA VAL A 63 -0.76 14.68 -7.67
C VAL A 63 -0.51 14.98 -9.16
N GLU A 64 0.01 14.01 -9.92
CA GLU A 64 0.22 14.16 -11.38
C GLU A 64 -1.02 13.81 -12.21
N SER A 65 -1.94 13.02 -11.64
CA SER A 65 -3.11 12.49 -12.35
C SER A 65 -4.36 13.33 -12.21
N GLN A 66 -4.31 14.56 -11.67
CA GLN A 66 -5.46 15.45 -11.75
C GLN A 66 -5.80 15.67 -13.22
N PRO A 67 -6.98 15.24 -13.70
CA PRO A 67 -7.42 15.67 -15.01
C PRO A 67 -7.55 17.19 -14.90
N SER A 68 -6.86 17.91 -15.79
CA SER A 68 -7.18 19.29 -16.07
C SER A 68 -8.68 19.37 -16.30
N GLN A 69 -9.41 19.86 -15.30
CA GLN A 69 -10.80 20.27 -15.45
C GLN A 69 -10.79 21.52 -16.32
N THR A 70 -10.62 21.35 -17.62
CA THR A 70 -11.08 22.36 -18.57
C THR A 70 -12.60 22.32 -18.55
N PRO A 71 -13.28 23.43 -18.20
CA PRO A 71 -14.72 23.52 -18.37
C PRO A 71 -14.97 23.64 -19.88
N ALA A 72 -15.31 22.52 -20.51
CA ALA A 72 -15.74 22.52 -21.90
C ALA A 72 -17.24 22.27 -21.92
N ASP A 73 -17.95 23.38 -22.12
CA ASP A 73 -19.35 23.44 -22.46
C ASP A 73 -19.70 22.54 -23.67
N THR A 74 -20.96 22.13 -23.69
CA THR A 74 -21.78 21.76 -24.86
C THR A 74 -21.45 20.47 -25.64
N ASN A 75 -22.42 19.55 -25.56
CA ASN A 75 -23.05 18.77 -26.63
C ASN A 75 -22.20 18.03 -27.68
N PHE A 76 -22.61 16.77 -27.88
CA PHE A 76 -22.27 15.80 -28.92
C PHE A 76 -21.07 14.86 -28.69
N GLY A 77 -21.40 13.57 -28.59
CA GLY A 77 -20.52 12.46 -28.93
C GLY A 77 -19.96 11.71 -27.73
N LEU A 78 -20.47 10.49 -27.54
CA LEU A 78 -19.87 9.37 -26.78
C LEU A 78 -18.42 9.62 -26.30
N SER A 79 -18.28 10.19 -25.11
CA SER A 79 -17.01 10.19 -24.37
C SER A 79 -16.76 8.77 -23.89
N TYR A 80 -16.13 7.98 -24.75
CA TYR A 80 -15.51 6.73 -24.38
C TYR A 80 -14.38 7.09 -23.41
N THR A 81 -14.68 7.15 -22.11
CA THR A 81 -13.65 7.22 -21.07
C THR A 81 -12.77 5.99 -21.29
N ALA A 82 -11.61 6.16 -21.91
CA ALA A 82 -10.66 5.08 -22.14
C ALA A 82 -10.37 4.44 -20.78
N ARG A 83 -10.91 3.24 -20.53
CA ARG A 83 -10.69 2.54 -19.25
C ARG A 83 -9.20 2.32 -19.12
N ARG A 84 -8.59 2.92 -18.09
CA ARG A 84 -7.18 2.68 -17.76
C ARG A 84 -6.98 1.18 -17.58
N ARG A 85 -5.87 0.66 -18.11
CA ARG A 85 -5.49 -0.75 -17.96
C ARG A 85 -5.37 -1.07 -16.47
N ILE A 86 -5.97 -2.15 -16.00
CA ILE A 86 -5.80 -2.61 -14.62
C ILE A 86 -4.67 -3.64 -14.56
N VAL A 87 -3.72 -3.47 -13.64
CA VAL A 87 -2.62 -4.40 -13.39
C VAL A 87 -2.74 -4.94 -11.96
N ARG A 88 -2.90 -6.27 -11.85
CA ARG A 88 -2.86 -6.98 -10.56
C ARG A 88 -1.41 -7.20 -10.15
N LEU A 89 -0.84 -6.18 -9.52
CA LEU A 89 0.60 -6.06 -9.37
C LEU A 89 1.20 -7.18 -8.51
N ASP A 90 0.50 -7.58 -7.46
CA ASP A 90 0.92 -8.67 -6.58
C ASP A 90 0.79 -10.06 -7.23
N GLN A 91 0.20 -10.17 -8.42
CA GLN A 91 0.03 -11.43 -9.15
C GLN A 91 0.98 -11.57 -10.35
N LEU A 92 1.77 -10.54 -10.65
CA LEU A 92 2.82 -10.64 -11.66
C LEU A 92 3.88 -11.63 -11.20
N SER A 93 4.03 -12.73 -11.94
CA SER A 93 4.90 -13.86 -11.58
C SER A 93 6.01 -14.11 -12.59
N SER A 94 5.81 -13.75 -13.86
CA SER A 94 6.86 -13.87 -14.87
C SER A 94 7.80 -12.66 -14.82
N ARG A 95 9.09 -12.91 -15.04
CA ARG A 95 10.10 -11.84 -15.14
C ARG A 95 9.76 -10.85 -16.25
N GLU A 96 9.25 -11.35 -17.37
CA GLU A 96 8.86 -10.52 -18.51
C GLU A 96 7.71 -9.56 -18.15
N ASP A 97 6.67 -10.03 -17.46
CA ASP A 97 5.56 -9.18 -17.02
C ASP A 97 6.01 -8.09 -16.06
N VAL A 98 6.93 -8.42 -15.15
CA VAL A 98 7.50 -7.45 -14.20
C VAL A 98 8.35 -6.42 -14.93
N GLU A 99 9.15 -6.83 -15.93
CA GLU A 99 9.93 -5.91 -16.75
C GLU A 99 9.05 -5.02 -17.61
N ASN A 100 7.97 -5.56 -18.19
CA ASN A 100 6.97 -4.81 -18.93
C ASN A 100 6.26 -3.79 -18.04
N TRP A 101 5.80 -4.21 -16.85
CA TRP A 101 5.25 -3.31 -15.83
C TRP A 101 6.24 -2.19 -15.48
N ALA A 102 7.49 -2.54 -15.24
CA ALA A 102 8.53 -1.57 -14.88
C ALA A 102 8.76 -0.54 -16.00
N ARG A 103 8.67 -0.92 -17.28
CA ARG A 103 8.92 0.00 -18.39
C ARG A 103 7.71 0.85 -18.75
N SER A 104 6.50 0.27 -18.77
CA SER A 104 5.32 0.91 -19.36
C SER A 104 4.08 0.93 -18.47
N GLY A 105 4.17 0.53 -17.20
CA GLY A 105 3.01 0.48 -16.28
C GLY A 105 2.55 1.83 -15.70
N GLY A 106 3.12 2.95 -16.14
CA GLY A 106 2.92 4.26 -15.53
C GLY A 106 1.50 4.83 -15.60
N ASP A 107 0.67 4.36 -16.53
CA ASP A 107 -0.71 4.81 -16.78
C ASP A 107 -1.78 3.83 -16.25
N ALA A 108 -1.37 2.66 -15.77
CA ALA A 108 -2.27 1.60 -15.34
C ALA A 108 -2.81 1.80 -13.91
N ASP A 109 -4.04 1.38 -13.69
CA ASP A 109 -4.63 1.27 -12.36
C ASP A 109 -4.07 0.03 -11.65
N ILE A 110 -3.48 0.25 -10.47
CA ILE A 110 -2.84 -0.82 -9.71
C ILE A 110 -3.89 -1.49 -8.84
N HIS A 111 -4.01 -2.82 -8.93
CA HIS A 111 -4.85 -3.62 -8.06
C HIS A 111 -3.98 -4.50 -7.17
N LEU A 112 -4.30 -4.58 -5.87
CA LEU A 112 -3.75 -5.56 -4.94
C LEU A 112 -4.84 -6.51 -4.44
N THR A 113 -4.52 -7.81 -4.34
CA THR A 113 -5.41 -8.80 -3.72
C THR A 113 -5.81 -8.38 -2.30
N ASN A 114 -7.08 -8.56 -1.94
CA ASN A 114 -7.70 -8.17 -0.66
C ASN A 114 -7.80 -6.65 -0.38
N VAL A 115 -7.25 -5.79 -1.24
CA VAL A 115 -7.35 -4.32 -1.12
C VAL A 115 -8.21 -3.72 -2.24
N GLY A 116 -8.08 -4.25 -3.46
CA GLY A 116 -8.69 -3.70 -4.66
C GLY A 116 -7.79 -2.68 -5.36
N ILE A 117 -8.41 -1.78 -6.13
CA ILE A 117 -7.70 -0.75 -6.89
C ILE A 117 -7.13 0.31 -5.94
N LEU A 118 -5.85 0.65 -6.11
CA LEU A 118 -5.09 1.63 -5.35
C LEU A 118 -5.25 3.05 -5.91
N HIS A 119 -6.49 3.41 -6.22
CA HIS A 119 -6.87 4.72 -6.73
C HIS A 119 -8.18 5.17 -6.07
N GLY A 120 -8.34 6.49 -5.93
CA GLY A 120 -9.51 7.13 -5.33
C GLY A 120 -9.37 7.41 -3.82
N PRO A 121 -10.37 8.09 -3.24
CA PRO A 121 -10.30 8.64 -1.87
C PRO A 121 -10.16 7.57 -0.78
N ASP A 122 -10.78 6.40 -0.97
CA ASP A 122 -10.78 5.35 0.06
C ASP A 122 -9.65 4.32 -0.08
N SER A 123 -8.74 4.47 -1.05
CA SER A 123 -7.70 3.46 -1.31
C SER A 123 -6.76 3.28 -0.13
N LEU A 124 -6.42 4.38 0.56
CA LEU A 124 -5.59 4.34 1.76
C LEU A 124 -6.30 3.61 2.90
N VAL A 125 -7.56 3.93 3.16
CA VAL A 125 -8.36 3.29 4.21
C VAL A 125 -8.50 1.79 3.96
N ARG A 126 -8.75 1.38 2.71
CA ARG A 126 -8.80 -0.04 2.33
C ARG A 126 -7.47 -0.75 2.59
N LEU A 127 -6.35 -0.14 2.20
CA LEU A 127 -5.01 -0.69 2.41
C LEU A 127 -4.70 -0.86 3.90
N LEU A 128 -4.96 0.16 4.72
CA LEU A 128 -4.70 0.11 6.16
C LEU A 128 -5.58 -0.93 6.86
N ARG A 129 -6.88 -0.98 6.56
CA ARG A 129 -7.79 -2.02 7.11
C ARG A 129 -7.41 -3.43 6.67
N ALA A 130 -6.97 -3.61 5.43
CA ALA A 130 -6.49 -4.91 4.97
C ALA A 130 -5.19 -5.32 5.68
N THR A 131 -4.33 -4.35 5.98
CA THR A 131 -3.09 -4.56 6.75
C THR A 131 -3.43 -4.97 8.18
N GLU A 132 -4.25 -4.18 8.87
CA GLU A 132 -4.76 -4.47 10.21
C GLU A 132 -5.30 -5.91 10.31
N LYS A 133 -6.21 -6.29 9.41
CA LYS A 133 -6.78 -7.66 9.38
C LYS A 133 -5.72 -8.75 9.21
N ALA A 134 -4.68 -8.51 8.40
CA ALA A 134 -3.61 -9.49 8.21
C ALA A 134 -2.71 -9.62 9.45
N LEU A 135 -2.46 -8.51 10.14
CA LEU A 135 -1.69 -8.50 11.39
C LEU A 135 -2.44 -9.19 12.53
N LEU A 136 -3.75 -8.93 12.68
CA LEU A 136 -4.59 -9.58 13.70
C LEU A 136 -4.72 -11.10 13.52
N ARG A 137 -4.44 -11.62 12.32
CA ARG A 137 -4.45 -13.06 12.02
C ARG A 137 -3.13 -13.77 12.37
N GLN A 138 -2.08 -13.04 12.73
CA GLN A 138 -0.79 -13.64 13.06
C GLN A 138 -0.87 -14.41 14.38
N VAL A 139 -0.38 -15.65 14.34
CA VAL A 139 -0.37 -16.55 15.50
C VAL A 139 0.94 -16.39 16.27
N ALA A 140 2.07 -16.31 15.56
CA ALA A 140 3.36 -16.03 16.18
C ALA A 140 3.45 -14.54 16.56
N TRP A 141 4.06 -14.23 17.71
CA TRP A 141 4.25 -12.86 18.20
C TRP A 141 2.95 -12.03 18.25
N SER A 142 1.81 -12.67 18.56
CA SER A 142 0.48 -12.06 18.39
C SER A 142 0.32 -10.72 19.12
N ALA A 143 0.90 -10.56 20.33
CA ALA A 143 0.87 -9.30 21.06
C ALA A 143 1.57 -8.16 20.28
N PHE A 144 2.74 -8.44 19.71
CA PHE A 144 3.48 -7.51 18.88
C PHE A 144 2.70 -7.12 17.62
N PHE A 145 2.11 -8.10 16.91
CA PHE A 145 1.30 -7.82 15.72
C PHE A 145 0.00 -7.07 16.05
N ARG A 146 -0.61 -7.31 17.22
CA ARG A 146 -1.79 -6.55 17.71
C ARG A 146 -1.45 -5.09 18.01
N ALA A 147 -0.28 -4.80 18.58
CA ALA A 147 0.18 -3.42 18.78
C ALA A 147 0.31 -2.69 17.43
N TRP A 148 0.89 -3.34 16.42
CA TRP A 148 0.95 -2.79 15.07
C TRP A 148 -0.42 -2.64 14.41
N ALA A 149 -1.34 -3.60 14.59
CA ALA A 149 -2.68 -3.52 14.05
C ALA A 149 -3.45 -2.30 14.61
N ARG A 150 -3.32 -2.02 15.92
CA ARG A 150 -3.90 -0.82 16.53
C ARG A 150 -3.36 0.46 15.92
N ASN A 151 -2.06 0.54 15.65
CA ASN A 151 -1.50 1.71 14.95
C ASN A 151 -2.12 1.92 13.57
N MET A 152 -2.43 0.84 12.84
CA MET A 152 -3.14 0.94 11.55
C MET A 152 -4.58 1.44 11.74
N ALA A 153 -5.29 0.93 12.76
CA ALA A 153 -6.64 1.38 13.10
C ALA A 153 -6.67 2.86 13.50
N GLN A 154 -5.73 3.30 14.34
CA GLN A 154 -5.57 4.71 14.73
C GLN A 154 -5.31 5.60 13.52
N LEU A 155 -4.40 5.17 12.63
CA LEU A 155 -4.09 5.91 11.42
C LEU A 155 -5.32 6.07 10.50
N VAL A 156 -6.19 5.06 10.41
CA VAL A 156 -7.46 5.14 9.67
C VAL A 156 -8.38 6.24 10.23
N HIS A 157 -8.38 6.45 11.54
CA HIS A 157 -9.19 7.48 12.21
C HIS A 157 -8.49 8.84 12.31
N GLY A 158 -7.28 8.99 11.78
CA GLY A 158 -6.48 10.21 11.90
C GLY A 158 -5.91 10.42 13.31
N GLU A 159 -5.88 9.38 14.13
CA GLU A 159 -5.36 9.39 15.49
C GLU A 159 -3.84 9.19 15.51
N LYS A 160 -3.20 9.62 16.59
CA LYS A 160 -1.77 9.39 16.81
C LYS A 160 -1.55 8.02 17.46
N PRO A 161 -0.43 7.33 17.15
CA PRO A 161 -0.02 6.13 17.86
C PRO A 161 -0.03 6.35 19.37
N THR A 162 -0.74 5.50 20.11
CA THR A 162 -0.73 5.50 21.58
C THR A 162 0.09 4.34 22.12
N LEU A 163 0.78 4.59 23.24
CA LEU A 163 1.46 3.54 23.99
C LEU A 163 0.45 2.92 24.96
N HIS A 164 0.16 1.63 24.81
CA HIS A 164 -0.61 0.86 25.78
C HIS A 164 0.36 -0.05 26.53
N THR A 165 0.43 0.11 27.86
CA THR A 165 1.31 -0.66 28.75
C THR A 165 0.93 -2.14 28.83
N ASP A 166 -0.32 -2.47 28.54
CA ASP A 166 -0.85 -3.84 28.62
C ASP A 166 -0.28 -4.76 27.52
N ASP A 167 0.34 -4.19 26.49
CA ASP A 167 0.90 -4.90 25.32
C ASP A 167 2.12 -5.76 25.66
N TYR A 168 2.73 -5.49 26.81
CA TYR A 168 3.90 -6.21 27.33
C TYR A 168 3.54 -7.27 28.37
N ASN A 169 2.31 -7.24 28.92
CA ASN A 169 1.95 -8.00 30.13
C ASN A 169 1.16 -9.31 29.84
N GLU A 170 0.63 -9.51 28.62
CA GLU A 170 -0.10 -10.75 28.26
C GLU A 170 0.77 -12.03 28.28
N ALA A 171 2.10 -11.92 28.43
CA ALA A 171 3.00 -13.07 28.52
C ALA A 171 3.02 -13.70 29.92
N GLU A 172 2.71 -12.96 30.99
CA GLU A 172 2.75 -13.49 32.37
C GLU A 172 1.48 -14.27 32.74
N GLU A 173 0.32 -13.91 32.20
CA GLU A 173 -0.95 -14.55 32.58
C GLU A 173 -1.18 -15.95 31.97
N ARG A 174 -0.35 -16.42 31.04
CA ARG A 174 -0.49 -17.75 30.43
C ARG A 174 0.40 -18.83 31.05
N VAL A 175 1.10 -18.52 32.15
CA VAL A 175 1.99 -19.45 32.86
C VAL A 175 1.55 -19.66 34.32
N SER A 176 0.29 -19.37 34.66
CA SER A 176 -0.33 -19.80 35.93
C SER A 176 -1.18 -21.04 35.75
#